data_AF-A0A538BWX0-F1
#
_entry.id   AF-A0A538BWX0-F1
#
_cell.length_a   1.000
_cell.length_b   1.000
_cell.length_c   1.000
_cell.angle_alpha   90.00
_cell.angle_beta   90.00
_cell.angle_gamma   90.00
#
_symmetry.space_group_name_H-M   'P 1'
#
loop_
_entity.id
_entity.type
_entity.pdbx_description
1 polymer ?
#
loop_
_entity_poly.entity_id
_entity_poly.type
_entity_poly.pdbx_seq_one_letter_code
_entity_poly.pdbx_strand_id
1 'polypeptide(L)'
;MATQKQVRAARRNIKRAQKAARSKRTIAHLPKSVRTDLGRQAAKSRRRGGKPGRALEDRTRQDLYEVAKRRNIKGRSRMGKWDLIQALRKAG
;
A
#
# COMPACT_ATOMS: atom_id res chain seq x y z
N MET A 1 -22.44 8.77 -12.51
CA MET A 1 -21.36 9.70 -12.05
C MET A 1 -21.56 10.03 -10.57
N ALA A 2 -20.48 10.29 -9.83
CA ALA A 2 -20.60 10.74 -8.44
C ALA A 2 -21.14 12.18 -8.36
N THR A 3 -22.00 12.46 -7.39
CA THR A 3 -22.59 13.78 -7.16
C THR A 3 -21.58 14.78 -6.58
N GLN A 4 -21.83 16.08 -6.74
CA GLN A 4 -20.97 17.13 -6.16
C GLN A 4 -20.85 17.00 -4.62
N LYS A 5 -21.94 16.62 -3.95
CA LYS A 5 -21.95 16.35 -2.49
C LYS A 5 -21.00 15.21 -2.13
N GLN A 6 -21.02 14.11 -2.89
CA GLN A 6 -20.11 12.97 -2.69
C GLN A 6 -18.65 13.37 -2.91
N VAL A 7 -18.35 14.13 -3.98
CA VAL A 7 -16.98 14.61 -4.25
C VAL A 7 -16.48 15.53 -3.11
N ARG A 8 -17.32 16.46 -2.64
CA ARG A 8 -16.99 17.36 -1.52
C ARG A 8 -16.71 16.57 -0.23
N ALA A 9 -17.52 15.57 0.07
CA ALA A 9 -17.32 14.68 1.22
C ALA A 9 -16.02 13.89 1.10
N ALA A 10 -15.74 13.29 -0.06
CA ALA A 10 -14.49 12.56 -0.31
C ALA A 10 -13.26 13.43 -0.10
N ARG A 11 -13.25 14.66 -0.65
CA ARG A 11 -12.15 15.62 -0.44
C ARG A 11 -11.95 15.96 1.03
N ARG A 12 -13.02 16.17 1.80
CA ARG A 12 -12.94 16.43 3.25
C ARG A 12 -12.38 15.22 4.02
N ASN A 13 -12.80 14.01 3.67
CA ASN A 13 -12.32 12.78 4.30
C ASN A 13 -10.83 12.56 4.06
N ILE A 14 -10.35 12.79 2.82
CA ILE A 14 -8.92 12.72 2.49
C ILE A 14 -8.12 13.72 3.33
N LYS A 15 -8.59 14.97 3.45
CA LYS A 15 -7.92 15.99 4.28
C LYS A 15 -7.86 15.58 5.76
N ARG A 16 -8.95 15.02 6.31
CA ARG A 16 -8.98 14.51 7.69
C ARG A 16 -7.98 13.37 7.89
N ALA A 17 -7.93 12.41 6.96
CA ALA A 17 -6.97 11.31 7.00
C ALA A 17 -5.52 11.81 6.91
N GLN A 18 -5.23 12.77 6.04
CA GLN A 18 -3.91 13.40 5.95
C GLN A 18 -3.51 14.10 7.26
N LYS A 19 -4.43 14.86 7.88
CA LYS A 19 -4.18 15.50 9.19
C LYS A 19 -3.86 14.46 10.27
N ALA A 20 -4.64 13.39 10.35
CA ALA A 20 -4.41 12.30 11.30
C ALA A 20 -3.05 11.62 11.08
N ALA A 21 -2.71 11.29 9.83
CA ALA A 21 -1.43 10.68 9.50
C ALA A 21 -0.24 11.58 9.86
N ARG A 22 -0.32 12.88 9.57
CA ARG A 22 0.69 13.88 9.95
C ARG A 22 0.87 13.97 11.47
N SER A 23 -0.22 13.99 12.22
CA SER A 23 -0.19 14.04 13.68
C SER A 23 0.40 12.77 14.30
N LYS A 24 0.00 11.58 13.82
CA LYS A 24 0.43 10.30 14.40
C LYS A 24 1.88 9.94 14.07
N ARG A 25 2.44 10.45 12.97
CA ARG A 25 3.82 10.18 12.53
C ARG A 25 4.20 8.70 12.67
N THR A 26 3.31 7.80 12.25
CA THR A 26 3.37 6.37 12.63
C THR A 26 4.71 5.72 12.28
N ILE A 27 5.29 6.09 11.13
CA ILE A 27 6.60 5.60 10.68
C ILE A 27 7.72 5.96 11.68
N ALA A 28 7.66 7.13 12.32
CA ALA A 28 8.70 7.58 13.24
C ALA A 28 8.77 6.72 14.51
N HIS A 29 7.63 6.17 14.94
CA HIS A 29 7.48 5.34 16.15
C HIS A 29 7.77 3.85 15.91
N LEU A 30 8.06 3.44 14.67
CA LEU A 30 8.43 2.06 14.37
C LEU A 30 9.89 1.78 14.79
N PRO A 31 10.24 0.51 15.09
CA PRO A 31 11.62 0.12 15.34
C PRO A 31 12.57 0.52 14.20
N LYS A 32 13.83 0.82 14.53
CA LYS A 32 14.86 1.26 13.57
C LYS A 32 15.00 0.30 12.39
N SER A 33 15.01 -1.01 12.66
CA SER A 33 15.08 -2.06 11.63
C SER A 33 13.95 -1.95 10.60
N VAL A 34 12.71 -1.81 11.08
CA VAL A 34 11.51 -1.68 10.24
C VAL A 34 11.55 -0.40 9.41
N ARG A 35 11.92 0.73 10.01
CA ARG A 35 12.08 2.00 9.29
C ARG A 35 13.11 1.92 8.17
N THR A 36 14.28 1.34 8.45
CA THR A 36 15.36 1.18 7.47
C THR A 36 14.93 0.28 6.32
N ASP A 37 14.23 -0.83 6.61
CA ASP A 37 13.75 -1.71 5.55
C ASP A 37 12.68 -1.04 4.67
N LEU A 38 11.73 -0.32 5.27
CA LEU A 38 10.75 0.48 4.52
C LEU A 38 11.44 1.52 3.61
N GLY A 39 12.46 2.22 4.11
CA GLY A 39 13.26 3.16 3.33
C GLY A 39 13.97 2.49 2.15
N ARG A 40 14.59 1.33 2.38
CA ARG A 40 15.25 0.53 1.34
C ARG A 40 14.26 0.06 0.26
N GLN A 41 13.09 -0.43 0.66
CA GLN A 41 12.04 -0.85 -0.27
C GLN A 41 11.52 0.33 -1.11
N ALA A 42 11.29 1.49 -0.48
CA ALA A 42 10.87 2.70 -1.19
C ALA A 42 11.94 3.19 -2.18
N ALA A 43 13.23 3.12 -1.82
CA ALA A 43 14.34 3.45 -2.70
C ALA A 43 14.43 2.49 -3.89
N LYS A 44 14.30 1.17 -3.67
CA LYS A 44 14.24 0.16 -4.74
C LYS A 44 13.08 0.43 -5.71
N SER A 45 11.91 0.82 -5.19
CA SER A 45 10.76 1.20 -6.02
C SER A 45 11.04 2.45 -6.85
N ARG A 46 11.59 3.51 -6.23
CA ARG A 46 11.98 4.75 -6.93
C ARG A 46 13.00 4.51 -8.03
N ARG A 47 14.00 3.64 -7.80
CA ARG A 47 14.99 3.24 -8.82
C ARG A 47 14.36 2.62 -10.07
N ARG A 48 13.18 2.01 -9.95
CA ARG A 48 12.41 1.44 -11.08
C ARG A 48 11.42 2.43 -11.69
N GLY A 49 11.51 3.72 -11.35
CA GLY A 49 10.53 4.73 -11.77
C GLY A 49 9.14 4.50 -11.16
N GLY A 50 9.07 3.90 -9.98
CA GLY A 50 7.79 3.54 -9.33
C GLY A 50 7.12 2.31 -9.92
N LYS A 51 7.77 1.60 -10.86
CA LYS A 51 7.24 0.35 -11.40
C LYS A 51 7.37 -0.80 -10.39
N PRO A 52 6.39 -1.72 -10.34
CA PRO A 52 6.47 -2.91 -9.50
C PRO A 52 7.65 -3.80 -9.90
N GLY A 53 8.21 -4.52 -8.92
CA GLY A 53 9.24 -5.53 -9.19
C GLY A 53 8.75 -6.67 -10.07
N ARG A 54 9.67 -7.32 -10.79
CA ARG A 54 9.35 -8.50 -11.60
C ARG A 54 8.77 -9.61 -10.71
N ALA A 55 9.55 -10.03 -9.72
CA ALA A 55 9.15 -11.00 -8.70
C ALA A 55 8.16 -10.41 -7.68
N LEU A 56 7.38 -11.26 -7.00
CA LEU A 56 6.37 -10.83 -6.02
C LEU A 56 7.03 -10.27 -4.75
N GLU A 57 8.19 -10.78 -4.38
CA GLU A 57 8.97 -10.40 -3.20
C GLU A 57 9.55 -8.99 -3.35
N ASP A 58 9.87 -8.62 -4.58
CA ASP A 58 10.42 -7.32 -4.98
C ASP A 58 9.35 -6.22 -5.09
N ARG A 59 8.08 -6.57 -4.96
CA ARG A 59 6.94 -5.65 -4.99
C ARG A 59 6.68 -5.08 -3.60
N THR A 60 6.19 -3.85 -3.57
CA THR A 60 5.67 -3.27 -2.32
C THR A 60 4.34 -3.96 -1.97
N ARG A 61 3.90 -3.85 -0.70
CA ARG A 61 2.57 -4.31 -0.31
C ARG A 61 1.47 -3.71 -1.20
N GLN A 62 1.60 -2.45 -1.58
CA GLN A 62 0.62 -1.75 -2.42
C GLN A 62 0.57 -2.36 -3.83
N ASP A 63 1.72 -2.63 -4.43
CA ASP A 63 1.78 -3.27 -5.76
C ASP A 63 1.11 -4.65 -5.72
N LEU A 64 1.38 -5.44 -4.68
CA LEU A 64 0.77 -6.75 -4.47
C LEU A 64 -0.74 -6.64 -4.24
N TYR A 65 -1.18 -5.62 -3.50
CA TYR A 65 -2.60 -5.33 -3.29
C TYR A 65 -3.32 -5.05 -4.61
N GLU A 66 -2.73 -4.27 -5.52
CA GLU A 66 -3.32 -3.98 -6.83
C GLU A 66 -3.35 -5.22 -7.73
N VAL A 67 -2.35 -6.11 -7.65
CA VAL A 67 -2.40 -7.41 -8.35
C VAL A 67 -3.52 -8.27 -7.76
N ALA A 68 -3.61 -8.37 -6.44
CA ALA A 68 -4.64 -9.15 -5.74
C ALA A 68 -6.05 -8.62 -6.01
N LYS A 69 -6.19 -7.29 -6.14
CA LYS A 69 -7.44 -6.63 -6.55
C LYS A 69 -7.84 -7.02 -7.97
N ARG A 70 -6.90 -6.99 -8.93
CA ARG A 70 -7.15 -7.42 -10.32
C ARG A 70 -7.53 -8.89 -10.42
N ARG A 71 -6.95 -9.75 -9.57
CA ARG A 71 -7.30 -11.18 -9.47
C ARG A 71 -8.50 -11.47 -8.54
N ASN A 72 -9.20 -10.43 -8.09
CA ASN A 72 -10.37 -10.54 -7.22
C ASN A 72 -10.16 -11.37 -5.93
N ILE A 73 -8.97 -11.34 -5.34
CA ILE A 73 -8.66 -12.06 -4.10
C ILE A 73 -9.45 -11.42 -2.94
N LYS A 74 -10.29 -12.23 -2.28
CA LYS A 74 -11.06 -11.82 -1.10
C LYS A 74 -10.13 -11.65 0.11
N GLY A 75 -10.46 -10.72 1.01
CA GLY A 75 -9.65 -10.47 2.21
C GLY A 75 -8.34 -9.70 1.98
N ARG A 76 -7.96 -9.41 0.73
CA ARG A 76 -6.71 -8.70 0.35
C ARG A 76 -6.42 -7.40 1.11
N SER A 77 -7.44 -6.67 1.56
CA SER A 77 -7.27 -5.43 2.31
C SER A 77 -6.75 -5.64 3.73
N ARG A 78 -7.01 -6.82 4.31
CA ARG A 78 -6.54 -7.23 5.63
C ARG A 78 -5.17 -7.91 5.59
N MET A 79 -4.76 -8.39 4.41
CA MET A 79 -3.50 -9.11 4.20
C MET A 79 -2.27 -8.20 4.30
N GLY A 80 -1.23 -8.72 4.95
CA GLY A 80 0.12 -8.18 4.93
C GLY A 80 0.83 -8.46 3.61
N LYS A 81 2.08 -7.99 3.47
CA LYS A 81 2.88 -8.23 2.26
C LYS A 81 3.02 -9.73 1.96
N TRP A 82 3.38 -10.51 2.97
CA TRP A 82 3.63 -11.95 2.82
C TRP A 82 2.34 -12.72 2.54
N ASP A 83 1.25 -12.40 3.23
CA ASP A 83 -0.06 -13.01 2.96
C ASP A 83 -0.52 -12.73 1.52
N LEU A 84 -0.30 -11.51 1.01
CA LEU A 84 -0.61 -11.17 -0.38
C LEU A 84 0.24 -11.98 -1.36
N ILE A 85 1.53 -12.20 -1.07
CA ILE A 85 2.40 -13.05 -1.91
C ILE A 85 1.86 -14.48 -1.94
N GLN A 86 1.55 -15.05 -0.78
CA GLN A 86 1.04 -16.43 -0.69
C GLN A 86 -0.32 -16.57 -1.39
N ALA A 87 -1.23 -15.62 -1.17
CA ALA A 87 -2.53 -15.62 -1.84
C ALA A 87 -2.40 -15.50 -3.36
N LEU A 88 -1.46 -14.68 -3.85
CA LEU A 88 -1.19 -14.53 -5.28
C LEU A 88 -0.57 -15.77 -5.91
N ARG A 89 0.28 -16.50 -5.18
CA ARG A 89 0.83 -17.78 -5.61
C ARG A 89 -0.23 -18.87 -5.66
N LYS A 90 -1.12 -18.94 -4.68
CA LYS A 90 -2.22 -19.92 -4.64
C LYS A 90 -3.29 -19.67 -5.71
N ALA A 91 -3.47 -18.41 -6.11
CA ALA A 91 -4.46 -18.01 -7.11
C ALA A 91 -3.92 -18.02 -8.55
N GLY A 92 -2.67 -18.44 -8.77
CA GLY A 92 -2.08 -18.66 -10.09
C GLY A 92 -1.86 -20.14 -10.30
#